data_AF-A0A7X8QX73-F1
#
_entry.id   AF-A0A7X8QX73-F1
#
_cell.length_a   1.000
_cell.length_b   1.000
_cell.length_c   1.000
_cell.angle_alpha   90.00
_cell.angle_beta   90.00
_cell.angle_gamma   90.00
#
_symmetry.space_group_name_H-M   'P 1'
#
loop_
_entity.id
_entity.type
_entity.pdbx_description
1 polymer ?
#
loop_
_entity_poly.entity_id
_entity_poly.type
_entity_poly.pdbx_seq_one_letter_code
_entity_poly.pdbx_strand_id
1 'polypeptide(L)'
;MNNTDASGAPLSAVQSLAAGAATALLAWGALSLNLSHVPGLHSDEAWSGLFAMRMQHNSLLSLHAMNWYTSSIYEWLLARVFDVFGAGVFQLRAAGAALNALAAGGMAAFAGALFGLEAVLAVAGLLLLLPFFPLESRLAWEACAFQNALTLAFIAALWAVRRGQRLGLGSALALCFAAALGTLNHVIFLALPLAAAFGLFLWQTANDDARFSKPLFASIAVLAQLAVLVLCKKGLSQELWVAHRTAALLFFALLPLASAFAIWLWQDSGSRLCVNLSQKSAGHKHVKKALLYLAGAGLAATLWFHGTAFLGLLSGFNVLKRIFSLDLGLAGACVLFPFAAVLCGAVLEGAWKACKDSQDETARIFAGLMLLSYCAVFTALRNTNSLRYYVAFFFLFVFAASAFLPAFLRRSASPLRLFMAACAVAVSLITYIETALPQPRPPFHYTQGWHDENSAHMIDTSALAAALSRKGVCVFEGDPFLVRPLEFYYAARKWPCRPGLRFSGEYCQNCQEPPYIK
;
A
#
# COMPACT_ATOMS: atom_id res chain seq x y z
N MET A 1 -2.98 9.45 -39.77
CA MET A 1 -2.16 10.42 -39.02
C MET A 1 -1.45 9.66 -37.92
N ASN A 2 -0.16 9.34 -38.11
CA ASN A 2 0.67 8.73 -37.08
C ASN A 2 1.08 9.84 -36.11
N ASN A 3 0.25 10.08 -35.08
CA ASN A 3 0.72 10.80 -33.90
C ASN A 3 1.74 9.89 -33.23
N THR A 4 3.01 10.11 -33.53
CA THR A 4 4.11 9.70 -32.65
C THR A 4 3.92 10.47 -31.35
N ASP A 5 3.09 9.93 -30.46
CA ASP A 5 2.98 10.35 -29.08
C ASP A 5 4.38 10.24 -28.50
N ALA A 6 5.12 11.34 -28.52
CA ALA A 6 6.44 11.45 -27.93
C ALA A 6 6.28 11.27 -26.41
N SER A 7 6.31 10.02 -25.95
CA SER A 7 6.77 9.69 -24.62
C SER A 7 8.07 10.45 -24.43
N GLY A 8 8.16 11.26 -23.37
CA GLY A 8 9.41 11.94 -23.05
C GLY A 8 10.52 10.88 -22.97
N ALA A 9 11.69 11.19 -23.54
CA ALA A 9 12.81 10.25 -23.52
C ALA A 9 13.07 9.78 -22.07
N PRO A 10 13.31 8.48 -21.84
CA PRO A 10 13.66 7.98 -20.52
C PRO A 10 14.82 8.76 -19.92
N LEU A 11 14.73 9.08 -18.63
CA LEU A 11 15.78 9.81 -17.93
C LEU A 11 17.03 8.93 -17.79
N SER A 12 18.21 9.56 -17.82
CA SER A 12 19.44 8.89 -17.42
C SER A 12 19.38 8.45 -15.96
N ALA A 13 20.20 7.46 -15.56
CA ALA A 13 20.22 6.97 -14.18
C ALA A 13 20.44 8.09 -13.15
N VAL A 14 21.34 9.03 -13.45
CA VAL A 14 21.63 10.18 -12.56
C VAL A 14 20.43 11.12 -12.45
N GLN A 15 19.78 11.44 -13.57
CA GLN A 15 18.57 12.29 -13.57
C GLN A 15 17.42 11.63 -12.82
N SER A 16 17.20 10.33 -13.02
CA SER A 16 16.18 9.56 -12.30
C SER A 16 16.43 9.54 -10.80
N LEU A 17 17.68 9.33 -10.36
CA LEU A 17 18.04 9.33 -8.95
C LEU A 17 17.89 10.72 -8.31
N ALA A 18 18.30 11.78 -9.01
CA ALA A 18 18.13 13.15 -8.51
C ALA A 18 16.65 13.53 -8.38
N ALA A 19 15.83 13.20 -9.38
CA ALA A 19 14.39 13.41 -9.35
C ALA A 19 13.73 12.59 -8.23
N GLY A 20 14.13 11.33 -8.07
CA GLY A 20 13.66 10.47 -6.98
C GLY A 20 14.03 11.02 -5.59
N ALA A 21 15.26 11.51 -5.41
CA ALA A 21 15.68 12.14 -4.17
C ALA A 21 14.84 13.39 -3.84
N ALA A 22 14.56 14.24 -4.83
CA ALA A 22 13.68 15.39 -4.67
C ALA A 22 12.26 14.97 -4.26
N THR A 23 11.68 13.96 -4.92
CA THR A 23 10.36 13.42 -4.53
C THR A 23 10.37 12.83 -3.12
N ALA A 24 11.42 12.12 -2.72
CA ALA A 24 11.54 11.60 -1.35
C ALA A 24 11.59 12.71 -0.30
N LEU A 25 12.33 13.79 -0.55
CA LEU A 25 12.40 14.94 0.36
C LEU A 25 11.04 15.65 0.50
N LEU A 26 10.34 15.86 -0.61
CA LEU A 26 8.98 16.44 -0.59
C LEU A 26 8.00 15.51 0.12
N ALA A 27 8.06 14.21 -0.13
CA ALA A 27 7.23 13.21 0.54
C ALA A 27 7.50 13.16 2.04
N TRP A 28 8.77 13.24 2.45
CA TRP A 28 9.13 13.34 3.87
C TRP A 28 8.54 14.60 4.51
N GLY A 29 8.66 15.77 3.86
CA GLY A 29 8.05 17.00 4.34
C GLY A 29 6.53 16.88 4.52
N ALA A 30 5.84 16.30 3.53
CA ALA A 30 4.40 16.06 3.59
C ALA A 30 4.00 15.09 4.70
N LEU A 31 4.72 13.96 4.84
CA LEU A 31 4.44 12.91 5.81
C LEU A 31 4.80 13.33 7.25
N SER A 32 5.86 14.12 7.44
CA SER A 32 6.33 14.53 8.77
C SER A 32 5.56 15.72 9.37
N LEU A 33 4.76 16.43 8.57
CA LEU A 33 3.94 17.55 9.03
C LEU A 33 2.98 17.09 10.13
N ASN A 34 3.15 17.62 11.34
CA ASN A 34 2.33 17.33 12.53
C ASN A 34 2.22 15.83 12.86
N LEU A 35 3.29 15.07 12.60
CA LEU A 35 3.32 13.60 12.66
C LEU A 35 2.90 13.02 14.02
N SER A 36 3.18 13.73 15.12
CA SER A 36 2.83 13.30 16.48
C SER A 36 1.35 13.38 16.82
N HIS A 37 0.56 14.15 16.08
CA HIS A 37 -0.82 14.51 16.44
C HIS A 37 -1.83 14.18 15.35
N VAL A 38 -1.44 14.20 14.06
CA VAL A 38 -2.35 13.97 12.94
C VAL A 38 -1.90 12.77 12.09
N PRO A 39 -2.79 11.78 11.86
CA PRO A 39 -4.10 11.60 12.51
C PRO A 39 -3.98 11.37 14.03
N GLY A 40 -5.09 11.35 14.75
CA GLY A 40 -5.09 10.88 16.15
C GLY A 40 -4.51 9.46 16.27
N LEU A 41 -3.98 9.11 17.44
CA LEU A 41 -3.34 7.80 17.65
C LEU A 41 -4.38 6.67 17.58
N HIS A 42 -4.29 5.86 16.52
CA HIS A 42 -5.22 4.77 16.29
C HIS A 42 -4.88 3.53 17.14
N SER A 43 -5.88 2.66 17.40
CA SER A 43 -5.72 1.44 18.21
C SER A 43 -4.61 0.52 17.68
N ASP A 44 -4.59 0.25 16.38
CA ASP A 44 -3.59 -0.63 15.75
C ASP A 44 -2.16 -0.03 15.85
N GLU A 45 -2.01 1.30 15.79
CA GLU A 45 -0.71 1.97 16.01
C GLU A 45 -0.26 1.82 17.45
N ALA A 46 -1.17 2.10 18.39
CA ALA A 46 -0.90 1.98 19.81
C ALA A 46 -0.57 0.53 20.20
N TRP A 47 -1.27 -0.45 19.63
CA TRP A 47 -0.98 -1.87 19.80
C TRP A 47 0.43 -2.21 19.30
N SER A 48 0.80 -1.72 18.11
CA SER A 48 2.13 -1.92 17.53
C SER A 48 3.23 -1.34 18.43
N GLY A 49 3.00 -0.13 18.95
CA GLY A 49 3.91 0.51 19.91
C GLY A 49 4.05 -0.25 21.23
N LEU A 50 2.94 -0.67 21.84
CA LEU A 50 2.93 -1.47 23.08
C LEU A 50 3.58 -2.84 22.87
N PHE A 51 3.37 -3.47 21.72
CA PHE A 51 4.02 -4.73 21.38
C PHE A 51 5.53 -4.56 21.19
N ALA A 52 5.96 -3.51 20.48
CA ALA A 52 7.38 -3.17 20.34
C ALA A 52 8.07 -2.94 21.69
N MET A 53 7.43 -2.22 22.63
CA MET A 53 7.95 -2.03 23.98
C MET A 53 8.10 -3.35 24.76
N ARG A 54 7.14 -4.29 24.60
CA ARG A 54 7.28 -5.63 25.19
C ARG A 54 8.45 -6.43 24.59
N MET A 55 8.75 -6.23 23.30
CA MET A 55 9.87 -6.87 22.62
C MET A 55 11.23 -6.34 23.07
N GLN A 56 11.33 -5.08 23.52
CA GLN A 56 12.57 -4.54 24.11
C GLN A 56 13.03 -5.37 25.32
N HIS A 57 12.09 -5.93 26.08
CA HIS A 57 12.38 -6.72 27.27
C HIS A 57 12.50 -8.23 27.03
N ASN A 58 11.76 -8.79 26.06
CA ASN A 58 11.60 -10.24 25.92
C ASN A 58 12.13 -10.81 24.60
N SER A 59 12.84 -10.01 23.79
CA SER A 59 13.24 -10.37 22.41
C SER A 59 12.02 -10.71 21.52
N LEU A 60 12.20 -11.47 20.42
CA LEU A 60 11.12 -11.72 19.44
C LEU A 60 10.07 -12.70 20.01
N LEU A 61 8.95 -12.14 20.48
CA LEU A 61 7.88 -12.83 21.22
C LEU A 61 7.07 -13.84 20.38
N SER A 62 6.78 -13.48 19.13
CA SER A 62 6.07 -14.31 18.16
C SER A 62 6.37 -13.80 16.76
N LEU A 63 6.25 -14.66 15.74
CA LEU A 63 6.23 -14.23 14.34
C LEU A 63 4.89 -13.57 13.97
N HIS A 64 3.81 -13.93 14.68
CA HIS A 64 2.49 -13.33 14.50
C HIS A 64 2.42 -12.00 15.26
N ALA A 65 1.71 -11.04 14.68
CA ALA A 65 1.34 -9.80 15.37
C ALA A 65 -0.06 -9.97 15.99
N MET A 66 -1.02 -9.11 15.66
CA MET A 66 -2.40 -9.20 16.17
C MET A 66 -3.12 -10.50 15.79
N ASN A 67 -2.68 -11.15 14.71
CA ASN A 67 -3.31 -12.36 14.17
C ASN A 67 -2.32 -13.14 13.27
N TRP A 68 -2.75 -14.30 12.76
CA TRP A 68 -1.90 -15.15 11.92
C TRP A 68 -1.59 -14.55 10.54
N TYR A 69 -2.39 -13.60 10.05
CA TYR A 69 -2.23 -13.00 8.72
C TYR A 69 -1.39 -11.72 8.73
N THR A 70 -0.97 -11.23 9.90
CA THR A 70 0.00 -10.14 10.10
C THR A 70 1.28 -10.66 10.78
N SER A 71 2.39 -9.93 10.72
CA SER A 71 3.64 -10.33 11.40
C SER A 71 4.24 -9.23 12.24
N SER A 72 5.03 -9.61 13.23
CA SER A 72 5.74 -8.72 14.16
C SER A 72 6.96 -7.98 13.59
N ILE A 73 7.16 -7.98 12.26
CA ILE A 73 8.36 -7.42 11.62
C ILE A 73 8.45 -5.91 11.84
N TYR A 74 7.31 -5.20 11.78
CA TYR A 74 7.28 -3.76 11.98
C TYR A 74 7.54 -3.39 13.44
N GLU A 75 6.96 -4.13 14.37
CA GLU A 75 7.14 -3.97 15.80
C GLU A 75 8.57 -4.30 16.22
N TRP A 76 9.24 -5.23 15.54
CA TRP A 76 10.67 -5.48 15.72
C TRP A 76 11.52 -4.28 15.30
N LEU A 77 11.21 -3.65 14.15
CA LEU A 77 11.85 -2.40 13.74
C LEU A 77 11.58 -1.29 14.78
N LEU A 78 10.34 -1.13 15.22
CA LEU A 78 9.95 -0.14 16.21
C LEU A 78 10.66 -0.33 17.55
N ALA A 79 10.85 -1.57 18.01
CA ALA A 79 11.59 -1.85 19.24
C ALA A 79 13.02 -1.27 19.16
N ARG A 80 13.68 -1.39 18.00
CA ARG A 80 15.00 -0.78 17.75
C ARG A 80 14.96 0.73 17.68
N VAL A 81 13.92 1.30 17.09
CA VAL A 81 13.72 2.75 17.07
C VAL A 81 13.53 3.27 18.49
N PHE A 82 12.75 2.58 19.32
CA PHE A 82 12.52 2.95 20.72
C PHE A 82 13.75 2.75 21.60
N ASP A 83 14.62 1.77 21.31
CA ASP A 83 15.91 1.58 22.00
C ASP A 83 16.80 2.83 21.83
N VAL A 84 16.76 3.47 20.65
CA VAL A 84 17.66 4.59 20.30
C VAL A 84 17.04 5.96 20.60
N PHE A 85 15.76 6.16 20.26
CA PHE A 85 15.10 7.47 20.30
C PHE A 85 14.03 7.60 21.39
N GLY A 86 13.81 6.55 22.18
CA GLY A 86 12.71 6.47 23.14
C GLY A 86 11.36 6.17 22.49
N ALA A 87 10.40 5.73 23.31
CA ALA A 87 9.03 5.47 22.87
C ALA A 87 8.23 6.78 22.80
N GLY A 88 7.46 6.95 21.71
CA GLY A 88 6.59 8.10 21.50
C GLY A 88 5.86 8.01 20.16
N VAL A 89 4.77 8.78 20.00
CA VAL A 89 3.95 8.76 18.78
C VAL A 89 4.73 9.22 17.55
N PHE A 90 5.62 10.21 17.72
CA PHE A 90 6.50 10.64 16.63
C PHE A 90 7.40 9.50 16.18
N GLN A 91 8.13 8.86 17.10
CA GLN A 91 9.07 7.77 16.82
C GLN A 91 8.35 6.57 16.21
N LEU A 92 7.16 6.27 16.73
CA LEU A 92 6.25 5.24 16.23
C LEU A 92 5.97 5.45 14.73
N ARG A 93 5.63 6.67 14.32
CA ARG A 93 5.28 6.98 12.92
C ARG A 93 6.46 7.30 12.01
N ALA A 94 7.53 7.90 12.54
CA ALA A 94 8.67 8.38 11.76
C ALA A 94 9.35 7.27 10.96
N ALA A 95 9.46 6.07 11.53
CA ALA A 95 10.05 4.92 10.84
C ALA A 95 9.27 4.53 9.58
N GLY A 96 7.94 4.42 9.67
CA GLY A 96 7.07 4.13 8.52
C GLY A 96 7.05 5.29 7.52
N ALA A 97 6.94 6.53 8.00
CA ALA A 97 6.97 7.73 7.17
C ALA A 97 8.27 7.84 6.35
N ALA A 98 9.42 7.53 6.94
CA ALA A 98 10.71 7.54 6.25
C ALA A 98 10.77 6.47 5.16
N LEU A 99 10.32 5.25 5.44
CA LEU A 99 10.24 4.17 4.45
C LEU A 99 9.30 4.51 3.28
N ASN A 100 8.16 5.14 3.58
CA ASN A 100 7.20 5.56 2.56
C ASN A 100 7.72 6.75 1.72
N ALA A 101 8.46 7.69 2.32
CA ALA A 101 9.14 8.75 1.58
C ALA A 101 10.20 8.18 0.62
N LEU A 102 11.00 7.21 1.07
CA LEU A 102 11.97 6.51 0.23
C LEU A 102 11.27 5.71 -0.89
N ALA A 103 10.14 5.06 -0.60
CA ALA A 103 9.35 4.38 -1.61
C ALA A 103 8.81 5.35 -2.67
N ALA A 104 8.33 6.53 -2.28
CA ALA A 104 7.89 7.58 -3.21
C ALA A 104 9.02 8.03 -4.13
N GLY A 105 10.20 8.32 -3.57
CA GLY A 105 11.38 8.68 -4.36
C GLY A 105 11.85 7.57 -5.28
N GLY A 106 11.88 6.33 -4.80
CA GLY A 106 12.23 5.17 -5.60
C GLY A 106 11.23 4.91 -6.74
N MET A 107 9.93 5.11 -6.50
CA MET A 107 8.89 5.02 -7.54
C MET A 107 9.08 6.12 -8.59
N ALA A 108 9.36 7.35 -8.19
CA ALA A 108 9.63 8.45 -9.12
C ALA A 108 10.89 8.19 -9.96
N ALA A 109 11.98 7.72 -9.34
CA ALA A 109 13.20 7.32 -10.06
C ALA A 109 12.94 6.17 -11.04
N PHE A 110 12.19 5.15 -10.60
CA PHE A 110 11.84 4.01 -11.41
C PHE A 110 10.97 4.41 -12.61
N ALA A 111 9.90 5.19 -12.38
CA ALA A 111 9.05 5.71 -13.45
C ALA A 111 9.82 6.63 -14.40
N GLY A 112 10.69 7.50 -13.90
CA GLY A 112 11.53 8.39 -14.71
C GLY A 112 12.49 7.63 -15.62
N ALA A 113 13.07 6.53 -15.13
CA ALA A 113 13.95 5.66 -15.91
C ALA A 113 13.21 4.85 -16.99
N LEU A 114 11.88 4.73 -16.91
CA LEU A 114 11.06 4.01 -17.90
C LEU A 114 10.34 4.94 -18.88
N PHE A 115 9.86 6.09 -18.40
CA PHE A 115 8.87 6.89 -19.10
C PHE A 115 9.23 8.39 -19.17
N GLY A 116 10.37 8.81 -18.60
CA GLY A 116 10.86 10.18 -18.67
C GLY A 116 10.33 11.12 -17.57
N LEU A 117 10.60 12.41 -17.71
CA LEU A 117 10.32 13.42 -16.67
C LEU A 117 8.82 13.59 -16.37
N GLU A 118 7.94 13.53 -17.38
CA GLU A 118 6.50 13.69 -17.17
C GLU A 118 5.94 12.60 -16.23
N ALA A 119 6.51 11.40 -16.26
CA ALA A 119 6.13 10.31 -15.37
C ALA A 119 6.57 10.57 -13.92
N VAL A 120 7.76 11.16 -13.71
CA VAL A 120 8.20 11.63 -12.39
C VAL A 120 7.20 12.64 -11.84
N LEU A 121 6.80 13.62 -12.65
CA LEU A 121 5.83 14.64 -12.25
C LEU A 121 4.46 14.05 -11.94
N ALA A 122 4.02 13.05 -12.70
CA ALA A 122 2.78 12.32 -12.41
C ALA A 122 2.86 11.55 -11.08
N VAL A 123 3.97 10.86 -10.81
CA VAL A 123 4.19 10.18 -9.51
C VAL A 123 4.18 11.20 -8.37
N ALA A 124 4.99 12.25 -8.47
CA ALA A 124 5.08 13.27 -7.42
C ALA A 124 3.72 13.95 -7.20
N GLY A 125 3.01 14.34 -8.28
CA GLY A 125 1.69 14.95 -8.20
C GLY A 125 0.66 14.05 -7.54
N LEU A 126 0.56 12.78 -7.93
CA LEU A 126 -0.42 11.85 -7.35
C LEU A 126 -0.12 11.54 -5.88
N LEU A 127 1.15 11.38 -5.51
CA LEU A 127 1.53 11.08 -4.13
C LEU A 127 1.43 12.31 -3.20
N LEU A 128 1.69 13.52 -3.69
CA LEU A 128 1.75 14.72 -2.84
C LEU A 128 0.46 15.53 -2.84
N LEU A 129 -0.36 15.46 -3.90
CA LEU A 129 -1.59 16.24 -4.02
C LEU A 129 -2.84 15.46 -3.60
N LEU A 130 -2.86 14.13 -3.73
CA LEU A 130 -4.00 13.33 -3.29
C LEU A 130 -3.88 13.00 -1.80
N PRO A 131 -4.93 13.11 -0.98
CA PRO A 131 -4.81 13.01 0.48
C PRO A 131 -4.41 11.63 0.99
N PHE A 132 -4.67 10.57 0.21
CA PHE A 132 -4.48 9.19 0.64
C PHE A 132 -3.02 8.90 1.04
N PHE A 133 -2.05 9.20 0.18
CA PHE A 133 -0.64 8.94 0.50
C PHE A 133 -0.15 9.76 1.71
N PRO A 134 -0.27 11.11 1.75
CA PRO A 134 0.25 11.88 2.86
C PRO A 134 -0.45 11.53 4.17
N LEU A 135 -1.71 11.09 4.20
CA LEU A 135 -2.42 10.80 5.47
C LEU A 135 -2.37 9.33 5.91
N GLU A 136 -2.45 8.36 5.00
CA GLU A 136 -2.45 6.93 5.38
C GLU A 136 -1.02 6.38 5.48
N SER A 137 -0.07 6.88 4.66
CA SER A 137 1.32 6.38 4.67
C SER A 137 2.15 6.92 5.84
N ARG A 138 1.56 7.68 6.77
CA ARG A 138 2.18 8.08 8.04
C ARG A 138 1.70 7.24 9.23
N LEU A 139 0.69 6.39 9.04
CA LEU A 139 0.16 5.52 10.08
C LEU A 139 1.14 4.40 10.40
N ALA A 140 1.35 4.16 11.68
CA ALA A 140 2.35 3.26 12.22
C ALA A 140 1.80 1.87 12.53
N TRP A 141 1.44 1.11 11.51
CA TRP A 141 1.22 -0.33 11.61
C TRP A 141 1.65 -1.03 10.32
N GLU A 142 1.65 -2.36 10.33
CA GLU A 142 2.30 -3.22 9.33
C GLU A 142 1.81 -2.92 7.90
N ALA A 143 0.49 -2.74 7.71
CA ALA A 143 -0.09 -2.48 6.40
C ALA A 143 0.29 -1.11 5.81
N CYS A 144 0.53 -0.08 6.61
CA CYS A 144 0.84 1.26 6.11
C CYS A 144 2.34 1.57 6.04
N ALA A 145 3.15 0.97 6.92
CA ALA A 145 4.58 1.30 7.01
C ALA A 145 5.45 0.67 5.90
N PHE A 146 5.19 -0.59 5.51
CA PHE A 146 6.05 -1.31 4.57
C PHE A 146 5.49 -1.48 3.16
N GLN A 147 4.16 -1.43 2.99
CA GLN A 147 3.54 -1.90 1.75
C GLN A 147 4.02 -1.12 0.52
N ASN A 148 4.15 0.20 0.57
CA ASN A 148 4.62 0.97 -0.60
C ASN A 148 6.05 0.58 -1.02
N ALA A 149 6.96 0.44 -0.04
CA ALA A 149 8.35 0.05 -0.30
C ALA A 149 8.44 -1.37 -0.88
N LEU A 150 7.66 -2.31 -0.33
CA LEU A 150 7.62 -3.70 -0.81
C LEU A 150 6.94 -3.81 -2.18
N THR A 151 5.90 -3.01 -2.45
CA THR A 151 5.28 -2.92 -3.79
C THR A 151 6.29 -2.41 -4.81
N LEU A 152 7.04 -1.34 -4.50
CA LEU A 152 8.12 -0.84 -5.36
C LEU A 152 9.17 -1.93 -5.63
N ALA A 153 9.68 -2.54 -4.56
CA ALA A 153 10.72 -3.56 -4.66
C ALA A 153 10.25 -4.74 -5.52
N PHE A 154 9.01 -5.18 -5.35
CA PHE A 154 8.42 -6.26 -6.13
C PHE A 154 8.32 -5.90 -7.62
N ILE A 155 7.71 -4.76 -7.97
CA ILE A 155 7.52 -4.39 -9.38
C ILE A 155 8.86 -4.11 -10.09
N ALA A 156 9.81 -3.47 -9.39
CA ALA A 156 11.12 -3.16 -9.93
C ALA A 156 11.96 -4.43 -10.13
N ALA A 157 11.93 -5.37 -9.17
CA ALA A 157 12.60 -6.65 -9.30
C ALA A 157 11.99 -7.48 -10.44
N LEU A 158 10.66 -7.55 -10.54
CA LEU A 158 9.98 -8.26 -11.63
C LEU A 158 10.30 -7.66 -13.01
N TRP A 159 10.38 -6.33 -13.09
CA TRP A 159 10.83 -5.65 -14.30
C TRP A 159 12.31 -5.93 -14.63
N ALA A 160 13.18 -5.98 -13.63
CA ALA A 160 14.59 -6.33 -13.82
C ALA A 160 14.76 -7.77 -14.35
N VAL A 161 13.93 -8.70 -13.87
CA VAL A 161 13.84 -10.07 -14.41
C VAL A 161 13.53 -10.09 -15.90
N ARG A 162 12.72 -9.15 -16.40
CA ARG A 162 12.41 -9.03 -17.84
C ARG A 162 13.59 -8.50 -18.67
N ARG A 163 14.36 -7.53 -18.16
CA ARG A 163 15.40 -6.85 -18.95
C ARG A 163 16.65 -7.70 -19.20
N GLY A 164 16.95 -8.65 -18.33
CA GLY A 164 18.18 -9.46 -18.42
C GLY A 164 18.10 -10.53 -19.50
N GLN A 165 19.14 -10.64 -20.33
CA GLN A 165 19.35 -11.84 -21.17
C GLN A 165 19.45 -13.10 -20.29
N ARG A 166 20.18 -12.97 -19.17
CA ARG A 166 20.15 -13.87 -18.01
C ARG A 166 19.72 -13.08 -16.78
N LEU A 167 18.81 -13.66 -16.01
CA LEU A 167 18.40 -13.18 -14.70
C LEU A 167 19.60 -13.31 -13.76
N GLY A 168 20.04 -12.20 -13.18
CA GLY A 168 21.03 -12.20 -12.11
C GLY A 168 20.42 -12.69 -10.80
N LEU A 169 21.17 -13.45 -10.01
CA LEU A 169 20.73 -13.96 -8.70
C LEU A 169 20.19 -12.82 -7.80
N GLY A 170 20.79 -11.63 -7.87
CA GLY A 170 20.32 -10.45 -7.13
C GLY A 170 18.87 -10.05 -7.44
N SER A 171 18.44 -10.10 -8.70
CA SER A 171 17.06 -9.78 -9.08
C SER A 171 16.07 -10.84 -8.61
N ALA A 172 16.45 -12.12 -8.69
CA ALA A 172 15.64 -13.21 -8.12
C ALA A 172 15.52 -13.07 -6.60
N LEU A 173 16.62 -12.78 -5.90
CA LEU A 173 16.62 -12.52 -4.47
C LEU A 173 15.71 -11.36 -4.12
N ALA A 174 15.88 -10.21 -4.78
CA ALA A 174 15.03 -9.04 -4.55
C ALA A 174 13.55 -9.37 -4.74
N LEU A 175 13.19 -10.11 -5.79
CA LEU A 175 11.82 -10.52 -6.06
C LEU A 175 11.27 -11.45 -4.97
N CYS A 176 11.98 -12.54 -4.65
CA CYS A 176 11.58 -13.53 -3.65
C CYS A 176 11.48 -12.95 -2.24
N PHE A 177 12.43 -12.07 -1.86
CA PHE A 177 12.41 -11.39 -0.56
C PHE A 177 11.31 -10.34 -0.49
N ALA A 178 11.10 -9.52 -1.53
CA ALA A 178 10.02 -8.51 -1.53
C ALA A 178 8.64 -9.18 -1.40
N ALA A 179 8.40 -10.26 -2.15
CA ALA A 179 7.17 -11.03 -2.04
C ALA A 179 7.03 -11.69 -0.64
N ALA A 180 8.06 -12.37 -0.15
CA ALA A 180 8.01 -13.04 1.15
C ALA A 180 7.78 -12.05 2.30
N LEU A 181 8.56 -10.98 2.36
CA LEU A 181 8.41 -9.95 3.40
C LEU A 181 7.04 -9.28 3.29
N GLY A 182 6.56 -9.00 2.09
CA GLY A 182 5.22 -8.42 1.90
C GLY A 182 4.12 -9.32 2.43
N THR A 183 4.13 -10.61 2.06
CA THR A 183 3.13 -11.58 2.51
C THR A 183 3.27 -11.96 3.99
N LEU A 184 4.51 -12.01 4.53
CA LEU A 184 4.74 -12.18 5.97
C LEU A 184 4.13 -11.02 6.75
N ASN A 185 4.49 -9.80 6.34
CA ASN A 185 4.04 -8.54 6.92
C ASN A 185 2.52 -8.46 6.94
N HIS A 186 1.89 -8.67 5.79
CA HIS A 186 0.43 -8.76 5.69
C HIS A 186 0.02 -9.64 4.50
N VAL A 187 -0.75 -10.71 4.75
CA VAL A 187 -1.10 -11.72 3.72
C VAL A 187 -1.78 -11.12 2.48
N ILE A 188 -2.52 -10.02 2.62
CA ILE A 188 -3.13 -9.30 1.48
C ILE A 188 -2.13 -8.95 0.37
N PHE A 189 -0.85 -8.78 0.69
CA PHE A 189 0.21 -8.51 -0.28
C PHE A 189 0.36 -9.64 -1.32
N LEU A 190 -0.11 -10.86 -1.01
CA LEU A 190 -0.21 -11.99 -1.96
C LEU A 190 -0.97 -11.62 -3.25
N ALA A 191 -1.87 -10.63 -3.19
CA ALA A 191 -2.59 -10.11 -4.34
C ALA A 191 -1.64 -9.67 -5.46
N LEU A 192 -0.48 -9.10 -5.12
CA LEU A 192 0.45 -8.54 -6.10
C LEU A 192 1.23 -9.63 -6.89
N PRO A 193 1.85 -10.64 -6.25
CA PRO A 193 2.42 -11.80 -6.96
C PRO A 193 1.37 -12.61 -7.73
N LEU A 194 0.16 -12.76 -7.17
CA LEU A 194 -0.94 -13.46 -7.85
C LEU A 194 -1.35 -12.72 -9.12
N ALA A 195 -1.51 -11.39 -9.04
CA ALA A 195 -1.80 -10.53 -10.18
C ALA A 195 -0.72 -10.62 -11.26
N ALA A 196 0.55 -10.60 -10.87
CA ALA A 196 1.67 -10.75 -11.81
C ALA A 196 1.60 -12.10 -12.54
N ALA A 197 1.49 -13.22 -11.82
CA ALA A 197 1.43 -14.53 -12.46
C ALA A 197 0.19 -14.67 -13.38
N PHE A 198 -0.98 -14.25 -12.91
CA PHE A 198 -2.22 -14.30 -13.69
C PHE A 198 -2.14 -13.44 -14.95
N GLY A 199 -1.71 -12.18 -14.80
CA GLY A 199 -1.61 -11.22 -15.91
C GLY A 199 -0.63 -11.62 -16.98
N LEU A 200 0.56 -12.08 -16.57
CA LEU A 200 1.59 -12.51 -17.49
C LEU A 200 1.21 -13.80 -18.23
N PHE A 201 0.56 -14.74 -17.55
CA PHE A 201 0.03 -15.96 -18.17
C PHE A 201 -1.09 -15.64 -19.16
N LEU A 202 -2.01 -14.75 -18.78
CA LEU A 202 -3.09 -14.28 -19.64
C LEU A 202 -2.51 -13.59 -20.89
N TRP A 203 -1.57 -12.67 -20.73
CA TRP A 203 -0.91 -11.98 -21.85
C TRP A 203 -0.30 -12.98 -22.83
N GLN A 204 0.54 -13.87 -22.32
CA GLN A 204 1.27 -14.82 -23.16
C GLN A 204 0.32 -15.78 -23.90
N THR A 205 -0.76 -16.21 -23.25
CA THR A 205 -1.77 -17.09 -23.87
C THR A 205 -2.67 -16.33 -24.86
N ALA A 206 -3.04 -15.08 -24.56
CA ALA A 206 -3.96 -14.32 -25.38
C ALA A 206 -3.28 -13.75 -26.64
N ASN A 207 -2.02 -13.35 -26.54
CA ASN A 207 -1.28 -12.65 -27.60
C ASN A 207 -0.18 -13.48 -28.25
N ASP A 208 0.06 -14.71 -27.79
CA ASP A 208 1.17 -15.58 -28.26
C ASP A 208 2.54 -14.89 -28.21
N ASP A 209 2.76 -14.10 -27.15
CA ASP A 209 3.95 -13.27 -26.97
C ASP A 209 4.77 -13.72 -25.76
N ALA A 210 5.94 -14.29 -26.05
CA ALA A 210 6.85 -14.87 -25.06
C ALA A 210 7.73 -13.86 -24.31
N ARG A 211 7.61 -12.55 -24.57
CA ARG A 211 8.50 -11.51 -23.99
C ARG A 211 8.49 -11.46 -22.45
N PHE A 212 7.45 -12.00 -21.81
CA PHE A 212 7.32 -12.06 -20.36
C PHE A 212 7.43 -13.48 -19.78
N SER A 213 7.92 -14.46 -20.54
CA SER A 213 8.05 -15.85 -20.09
C SER A 213 8.95 -16.02 -18.86
N LYS A 214 10.07 -15.29 -18.78
CA LYS A 214 10.97 -15.28 -17.60
C LYS A 214 10.28 -14.67 -16.36
N PRO A 215 9.69 -13.46 -16.42
CA PRO A 215 8.85 -12.91 -15.35
C PRO A 215 7.70 -13.83 -14.91
N LEU A 216 7.06 -14.52 -15.85
CA LEU A 216 5.99 -15.47 -15.55
C LEU A 216 6.51 -16.66 -14.73
N PHE A 217 7.59 -17.30 -15.19
CA PHE A 217 8.23 -18.39 -14.45
C PHE A 217 8.63 -17.96 -13.03
N ALA A 218 9.28 -16.79 -12.91
CA ALA A 218 9.66 -16.24 -11.61
C ALA A 218 8.43 -15.97 -10.71
N SER A 219 7.33 -15.44 -11.26
CA SER A 219 6.10 -15.20 -10.50
C SER A 219 5.45 -16.51 -10.03
N ILE A 220 5.45 -17.56 -10.85
CA ILE A 220 4.94 -18.90 -10.45
C ILE A 220 5.79 -19.49 -9.33
N ALA A 221 7.11 -19.41 -9.45
CA ALA A 221 8.04 -19.89 -8.41
C ALA A 221 7.86 -19.12 -7.10
N VAL A 222 7.66 -17.80 -7.16
CA VAL A 222 7.31 -16.96 -6.00
C VAL A 222 5.97 -17.38 -5.42
N LEU A 223 4.94 -17.67 -6.22
CA LEU A 223 3.66 -18.16 -5.67
C LEU A 223 3.80 -19.50 -4.95
N ALA A 224 4.61 -20.42 -5.47
CA ALA A 224 4.91 -21.68 -4.78
C ALA A 224 5.62 -21.44 -3.44
N GLN A 225 6.60 -20.54 -3.42
CA GLN A 225 7.27 -20.08 -2.19
C GLN A 225 6.28 -19.50 -1.19
N LEU A 226 5.39 -18.62 -1.64
CA LEU A 226 4.39 -17.97 -0.78
C LEU A 226 3.34 -18.94 -0.26
N ALA A 227 2.97 -19.96 -1.03
CA ALA A 227 2.07 -21.01 -0.55
C ALA A 227 2.69 -21.76 0.64
N VAL A 228 3.96 -22.18 0.51
CA VAL A 228 4.71 -22.81 1.61
C VAL A 228 4.78 -21.86 2.82
N LEU A 229 5.16 -20.62 2.58
CA LEU A 229 5.29 -19.60 3.63
C LEU A 229 3.98 -19.39 4.40
N VAL A 230 2.86 -19.21 3.71
CA VAL A 230 1.55 -18.97 4.34
C VAL A 230 1.07 -20.19 5.12
N LEU A 231 1.23 -21.40 4.56
CA LEU A 231 0.85 -22.65 5.24
C LEU A 231 1.68 -22.89 6.50
N CYS A 232 3.01 -22.71 6.41
CA CYS A 232 3.90 -22.84 7.57
C CYS A 232 3.61 -21.76 8.62
N LYS A 233 3.40 -20.50 8.21
CA LYS A 233 3.05 -19.41 9.13
C LYS A 233 1.74 -19.70 9.86
N LYS A 234 0.71 -20.19 9.16
CA LYS A 234 -0.59 -20.54 9.75
C LYS A 234 -0.48 -21.71 10.75
N GLY A 235 0.39 -22.69 10.47
CA GLY A 235 0.63 -23.84 11.34
C GLY A 235 1.54 -23.57 12.53
N LEU A 236 2.21 -22.41 12.58
CA LEU A 236 3.15 -22.06 13.64
C LEU A 236 2.41 -21.59 14.90
N SER A 237 2.15 -22.51 15.83
CA SER A 237 1.58 -22.18 17.15
C SER A 237 2.60 -21.44 18.03
N GLN A 238 2.10 -20.79 19.09
CA GLN A 238 2.98 -20.14 20.08
C GLN A 238 3.90 -21.15 20.77
N GLU A 239 3.45 -22.36 21.02
CA GLU A 239 4.26 -23.45 21.60
C GLU A 239 5.39 -23.85 20.67
N LEU A 240 5.10 -24.06 19.38
CA LEU A 240 6.11 -24.36 18.36
C LEU A 240 7.10 -23.21 18.19
N TRP A 241 6.63 -21.96 18.27
CA TRP A 241 7.49 -20.79 18.24
C TRP A 241 8.48 -20.81 19.41
N VAL A 242 8.01 -21.01 20.64
CA VAL A 242 8.86 -21.04 21.82
C VAL A 242 9.89 -22.17 21.74
N ALA A 243 9.47 -23.36 21.30
CA ALA A 243 10.34 -24.53 21.19
C ALA A 243 11.38 -24.43 20.05
N HIS A 244 11.02 -23.82 18.92
CA HIS A 244 11.80 -23.90 17.68
C HIS A 244 12.07 -22.55 17.00
N ARG A 245 12.03 -21.43 17.73
CA ARG A 245 12.19 -20.06 17.19
C ARG A 245 13.34 -19.91 16.21
N THR A 246 14.55 -20.38 16.55
CA THR A 246 15.72 -20.24 15.67
C THR A 246 15.56 -21.00 14.37
N ALA A 247 15.03 -22.23 14.42
CA ALA A 247 14.76 -23.03 13.24
C ALA A 247 13.66 -22.39 12.37
N ALA A 248 12.60 -21.86 12.98
CA ALA A 248 11.54 -21.14 12.28
C ALA A 248 12.09 -19.89 11.57
N LEU A 249 12.88 -19.06 12.26
CA LEU A 249 13.52 -17.87 11.67
C LEU A 249 14.45 -18.23 10.51
N LEU A 250 15.29 -19.25 10.68
CA LEU A 250 16.17 -19.74 9.60
C LEU A 250 15.35 -20.25 8.42
N PHE A 251 14.28 -21.01 8.66
CA PHE A 251 13.39 -21.48 7.60
C PHE A 251 12.79 -20.32 6.79
N PHE A 252 12.20 -19.32 7.46
CA PHE A 252 11.62 -18.17 6.77
C PHE A 252 12.67 -17.28 6.07
N ALA A 253 13.91 -17.24 6.55
CA ALA A 253 15.01 -16.52 5.91
C ALA A 253 15.61 -17.27 4.71
N LEU A 254 15.71 -18.60 4.79
CA LEU A 254 16.29 -19.45 3.74
C LEU A 254 15.30 -19.76 2.62
N LEU A 255 13.99 -19.74 2.90
CA LEU A 255 12.97 -20.03 1.90
C LEU A 255 13.05 -19.10 0.66
N PRO A 256 13.13 -17.76 0.80
CA PRO A 256 13.37 -16.87 -0.34
C PRO A 256 14.70 -17.11 -1.06
N LEU A 257 15.75 -17.48 -0.33
CA LEU A 257 17.07 -17.78 -0.91
C LEU A 257 17.02 -19.03 -1.78
N ALA A 258 16.38 -20.11 -1.28
CA ALA A 258 16.20 -21.35 -2.03
C ALA A 258 15.37 -21.13 -3.30
N SER A 259 14.25 -20.39 -3.20
CA SER A 259 13.43 -20.05 -4.35
C SER A 259 14.16 -19.16 -5.36
N ALA A 260 14.95 -18.18 -4.90
CA ALA A 260 15.76 -17.34 -5.77
C ALA A 260 16.83 -18.16 -6.52
N PHE A 261 17.49 -19.09 -5.83
CA PHE A 261 18.46 -19.99 -6.45
C PHE A 261 17.80 -20.91 -7.49
N ALA A 262 16.62 -21.46 -7.18
CA ALA A 262 15.82 -22.26 -8.11
C ALA A 262 15.43 -21.46 -9.36
N ILE A 263 14.96 -20.21 -9.19
CA ILE A 263 14.64 -19.32 -10.32
C ILE A 263 15.88 -19.08 -11.16
N TRP A 264 17.01 -18.73 -10.53
CA TRP A 264 18.26 -18.46 -11.22
C TRP A 264 18.78 -19.66 -12.01
N LEU A 265 18.77 -20.85 -11.41
CA LEU A 265 19.27 -22.10 -11.99
C LEU A 265 18.37 -22.59 -13.14
N TRP A 266 17.05 -22.48 -12.98
CA TRP A 266 16.08 -23.04 -13.92
C TRP A 266 15.42 -22.00 -14.82
N GLN A 267 15.87 -20.76 -14.85
CA GLN A 267 15.23 -19.67 -15.60
C GLN A 267 14.96 -20.00 -17.08
N ASP A 268 15.92 -20.62 -17.79
CA ASP A 268 15.81 -20.86 -19.23
C ASP A 268 14.94 -22.10 -19.54
N SER A 269 15.00 -23.14 -18.70
CA SER A 269 14.14 -24.31 -18.83
C SER A 269 12.71 -24.00 -18.37
N GLY A 270 12.57 -23.26 -17.28
CA GLY A 270 11.31 -22.78 -16.74
C GLY A 270 10.60 -21.81 -17.69
N SER A 271 11.32 -20.85 -18.29
CA SER A 271 10.72 -19.95 -19.29
C SER A 271 10.26 -20.72 -20.52
N ARG A 272 11.03 -21.70 -21.01
CA ARG A 272 10.62 -22.58 -22.12
C ARG A 272 9.38 -23.39 -21.77
N LEU A 273 9.29 -23.91 -20.55
CA LEU A 273 8.09 -24.60 -20.07
C LEU A 273 6.88 -23.66 -20.06
N CYS A 274 7.02 -22.43 -19.55
CA CYS A 274 5.96 -21.43 -19.60
C CYS A 274 5.52 -21.11 -21.04
N VAL A 275 6.47 -20.97 -21.98
CA VAL A 275 6.16 -20.80 -23.41
C VAL A 275 5.36 -21.98 -23.95
N ASN A 276 5.82 -23.20 -23.75
CA ASN A 276 5.14 -24.39 -24.25
C ASN A 276 3.74 -24.54 -23.65
N LEU A 277 3.58 -24.27 -22.36
CA LEU A 277 2.28 -24.31 -21.68
C LEU A 277 1.34 -23.25 -22.24
N SER A 278 1.78 -21.99 -22.34
CA SER A 278 0.95 -20.91 -22.88
C SER A 278 0.61 -21.11 -24.36
N GLN A 279 1.52 -21.61 -25.18
CA GLN A 279 1.26 -21.93 -26.60
C GLN A 279 0.28 -23.09 -26.75
N LYS A 280 0.45 -24.16 -25.96
CA LYS A 280 -0.52 -25.26 -25.92
C LYS A 280 -1.89 -24.75 -25.50
N SER A 281 -1.97 -23.92 -24.46
CA SER A 281 -3.21 -23.27 -24.02
C SER A 281 -3.81 -22.33 -25.08
N ALA A 282 -2.98 -21.58 -25.82
CA ALA A 282 -3.41 -20.69 -26.89
C ALA A 282 -4.04 -21.46 -28.07
N GLY A 283 -3.54 -22.66 -28.36
CA GLY A 283 -4.14 -23.58 -29.34
C GLY A 283 -5.55 -24.04 -28.96
N HIS A 284 -5.91 -24.02 -27.67
CA HIS A 284 -7.25 -24.36 -27.18
C HIS A 284 -8.13 -23.11 -27.02
N LYS A 285 -8.98 -22.83 -28.02
CA LYS A 285 -9.92 -21.69 -28.02
C LYS A 285 -10.74 -21.54 -26.73
N HIS A 286 -11.13 -22.66 -26.09
CA HIS A 286 -11.88 -22.65 -24.84
C HIS A 286 -11.08 -22.15 -23.64
N VAL A 287 -9.79 -22.51 -23.54
CA VAL A 287 -8.92 -22.06 -22.44
C VAL A 287 -8.68 -20.56 -22.54
N LYS A 288 -8.34 -20.05 -23.73
CA LYS A 288 -8.18 -18.61 -23.98
C LYS A 288 -9.45 -17.83 -23.62
N LYS A 289 -10.63 -18.31 -24.06
CA LYS A 289 -11.91 -17.69 -23.70
C LYS A 289 -12.15 -17.72 -22.18
N ALA A 290 -11.92 -18.85 -21.53
CA ALA A 290 -12.10 -18.99 -20.08
C ALA A 290 -11.22 -18.01 -19.29
N LEU A 291 -9.95 -17.84 -19.68
CA LEU A 291 -9.04 -16.88 -19.04
C LEU A 291 -9.51 -15.43 -19.22
N LEU A 292 -9.97 -15.07 -20.43
CA LEU A 292 -10.53 -13.73 -20.69
C LEU A 292 -11.84 -13.50 -19.92
N TYR A 293 -12.71 -14.49 -19.81
CA TYR A 293 -13.92 -14.41 -18.99
C TYR A 293 -13.59 -14.28 -17.50
N LEU A 294 -12.59 -15.02 -17.00
CA LEU A 294 -12.14 -14.92 -15.63
C LEU A 294 -11.58 -13.52 -15.34
N ALA A 295 -10.75 -12.98 -16.24
CA ALA A 295 -10.25 -11.62 -16.13
C ALA A 295 -11.39 -10.59 -16.15
N GLY A 296 -12.34 -10.72 -17.09
CA GLY A 296 -13.51 -9.84 -17.19
C GLY A 296 -14.42 -9.91 -15.96
N ALA A 297 -14.68 -11.10 -15.44
CA ALA A 297 -15.47 -11.32 -14.22
C ALA A 297 -14.76 -10.73 -12.99
N GLY A 298 -13.44 -10.91 -12.88
CA GLY A 298 -12.63 -10.30 -11.82
C GLY A 298 -12.65 -8.77 -11.86
N LEU A 299 -12.50 -8.18 -13.04
CA LEU A 299 -12.60 -6.73 -13.23
C LEU A 299 -14.01 -6.19 -12.86
N ALA A 300 -15.07 -6.90 -13.28
CA ALA A 300 -16.44 -6.55 -12.93
C ALA A 300 -16.68 -6.66 -11.41
N ALA A 301 -16.15 -7.70 -10.77
CA ALA A 301 -16.21 -7.87 -9.33
C ALA A 301 -15.48 -6.74 -8.59
N THR A 302 -14.29 -6.34 -9.06
CA THR A 302 -13.58 -5.19 -8.47
C THR A 302 -14.33 -3.88 -8.65
N LEU A 303 -14.95 -3.66 -9.81
CA LEU A 303 -15.78 -2.47 -10.02
C LEU A 303 -16.97 -2.46 -9.05
N TRP A 304 -17.63 -3.60 -8.87
CA TRP A 304 -18.75 -3.75 -7.94
C TRP A 304 -18.34 -3.53 -6.48
N PHE A 305 -17.36 -4.28 -5.99
CA PHE A 305 -16.99 -4.27 -4.57
C PHE A 305 -16.09 -3.10 -4.17
N HIS A 306 -15.25 -2.60 -5.08
CA HIS A 306 -14.21 -1.62 -4.73
C HIS A 306 -14.27 -0.32 -5.53
N GLY A 307 -15.07 -0.24 -6.60
CA GLY A 307 -15.10 0.92 -7.48
C GLY A 307 -15.39 2.22 -6.72
N THR A 308 -16.50 2.28 -6.00
CA THR A 308 -16.91 3.47 -5.23
C THR A 308 -15.93 3.81 -4.11
N ALA A 309 -15.45 2.79 -3.37
CA ALA A 309 -14.46 2.97 -2.30
C ALA A 309 -13.11 3.51 -2.84
N PHE A 310 -12.65 3.00 -3.98
CA PHE A 310 -11.40 3.43 -4.60
C PHE A 310 -11.52 4.83 -5.22
N LEU A 311 -12.67 5.18 -5.81
CA LEU A 311 -12.95 6.55 -6.24
C LEU A 311 -12.98 7.53 -5.06
N GLY A 312 -13.63 7.16 -3.95
CA GLY A 312 -13.65 7.96 -2.72
C GLY A 312 -12.27 8.12 -2.07
N LEU A 313 -11.36 7.16 -2.30
CA LEU A 313 -9.95 7.25 -1.91
C LEU A 313 -9.17 8.20 -2.83
N LEU A 314 -9.24 8.00 -4.14
CA LEU A 314 -8.54 8.83 -5.13
C LEU A 314 -8.97 10.29 -5.07
N SER A 315 -10.25 10.52 -4.80
CA SER A 315 -10.82 11.86 -4.67
C SER A 315 -10.44 12.56 -3.36
N GLY A 316 -9.93 11.79 -2.38
CA GLY A 316 -9.67 12.26 -1.03
C GLY A 316 -10.91 12.36 -0.13
N PHE A 317 -12.12 12.25 -0.69
CA PHE A 317 -13.36 12.49 0.04
C PHE A 317 -13.52 11.55 1.25
N ASN A 318 -13.29 10.25 1.07
CA ASN A 318 -13.40 9.28 2.17
C ASN A 318 -12.21 9.36 3.15
N VAL A 319 -11.04 9.81 2.67
CA VAL A 319 -9.85 9.99 3.51
C VAL A 319 -10.08 11.15 4.48
N LEU A 320 -10.62 12.27 4.00
CA LEU A 320 -10.96 13.43 4.83
C LEU A 320 -12.05 13.11 5.86
N LYS A 321 -13.07 12.33 5.48
CA LYS A 321 -14.07 11.80 6.43
C LYS A 321 -13.42 10.98 7.54
N ARG A 322 -12.57 10.02 7.17
CA ARG A 322 -11.92 9.12 8.14
C ARG A 322 -11.02 9.86 9.11
N ILE A 323 -10.13 10.69 8.58
CA ILE A 323 -8.99 11.24 9.31
C ILE A 323 -9.37 12.50 10.08
N PHE A 324 -10.22 13.35 9.50
CA PHE A 324 -10.54 14.66 10.07
C PHE A 324 -12.00 14.82 10.51
N SER A 325 -12.82 13.77 10.38
CA SER A 325 -14.28 13.89 10.51
C SER A 325 -14.82 15.06 9.67
N LEU A 326 -14.30 15.22 8.46
CA LEU A 326 -14.67 16.31 7.55
C LEU A 326 -15.53 15.76 6.40
N ASP A 327 -16.83 16.01 6.46
CA ASP A 327 -17.75 15.73 5.36
C ASP A 327 -17.91 16.98 4.49
N LEU A 328 -17.46 16.90 3.22
CA LEU A 328 -17.64 17.97 2.24
C LEU A 328 -19.07 18.00 1.63
N GLY A 329 -19.96 17.12 2.11
CA GLY A 329 -21.34 17.02 1.71
C GLY A 329 -21.54 16.58 0.27
N LEU A 330 -22.78 16.68 -0.21
CA LEU A 330 -23.14 16.29 -1.58
C LEU A 330 -22.42 17.14 -2.63
N ALA A 331 -22.23 18.44 -2.37
CA ALA A 331 -21.54 19.34 -3.30
C ALA A 331 -20.07 18.90 -3.51
N GLY A 332 -19.35 18.58 -2.43
CA GLY A 332 -18.00 18.04 -2.52
C GLY A 332 -17.97 16.70 -3.25
N ALA A 333 -18.92 15.80 -2.98
CA ALA A 333 -19.03 14.52 -3.67
C ALA A 333 -19.25 14.68 -5.18
N CYS A 334 -20.16 15.56 -5.59
CA CYS A 334 -20.49 15.84 -7.00
C CYS A 334 -19.33 16.44 -7.80
N VAL A 335 -18.30 16.99 -7.14
CA VAL A 335 -17.09 17.52 -7.80
C VAL A 335 -15.94 16.50 -7.75
N LEU A 336 -15.68 15.97 -6.56
CA LEU A 336 -14.50 15.15 -6.30
C LEU A 336 -14.62 13.71 -6.85
N PHE A 337 -15.82 13.11 -6.88
CA PHE A 337 -16.00 11.79 -7.50
C PHE A 337 -15.82 11.83 -9.02
N PRO A 338 -16.39 12.79 -9.77
CA PRO A 338 -16.08 12.94 -11.19
C PRO A 338 -14.59 13.17 -11.47
N PHE A 339 -13.90 13.97 -10.65
CA PHE A 339 -12.44 14.11 -10.73
C PHE A 339 -11.72 12.76 -10.63
N ALA A 340 -12.03 11.95 -9.60
CA ALA A 340 -11.45 10.63 -9.44
C ALA A 340 -11.86 9.66 -10.57
N ALA A 341 -13.10 9.75 -11.07
CA ALA A 341 -13.59 8.91 -12.15
C ALA A 341 -12.87 9.19 -13.47
N VAL A 342 -12.63 10.47 -13.79
CA VAL A 342 -11.81 10.85 -14.95
C VAL A 342 -10.38 10.36 -14.78
N LEU A 343 -9.77 10.57 -13.61
CA LEU A 343 -8.41 10.10 -13.33
C LEU A 343 -8.29 8.58 -13.51
N CYS A 344 -9.19 7.83 -12.89
CA CYS A 344 -9.22 6.38 -12.96
C CYS A 344 -9.51 5.89 -14.38
N GLY A 345 -10.50 6.48 -15.04
CA GLY A 345 -10.87 6.17 -16.42
C GLY A 345 -9.72 6.39 -17.40
N ALA A 346 -9.01 7.50 -17.30
CA ALA A 346 -7.85 7.80 -18.15
C ALA A 346 -6.74 6.74 -18.02
N VAL A 347 -6.43 6.33 -16.79
CA VAL A 347 -5.39 5.34 -16.52
C VAL A 347 -5.82 3.94 -16.97
N LEU A 348 -7.06 3.53 -16.67
CA LEU A 348 -7.60 2.24 -17.09
C LEU A 348 -7.76 2.13 -18.61
N GLU A 349 -8.18 3.20 -19.28
CA GLU A 349 -8.26 3.27 -20.75
C GLU A 349 -6.87 3.12 -21.38
N GLY A 350 -5.86 3.83 -20.85
CA GLY A 350 -4.47 3.71 -21.29
C GLY A 350 -3.91 2.31 -21.08
N ALA A 351 -4.10 1.74 -19.88
CA ALA A 351 -3.71 0.38 -19.56
C ALA A 351 -4.38 -0.65 -20.48
N TRP A 352 -5.67 -0.51 -20.75
CA TRP A 352 -6.41 -1.38 -21.65
C TRP A 352 -5.89 -1.30 -23.08
N LYS A 353 -5.64 -0.08 -23.59
CA LYS A 353 -5.09 0.13 -24.94
C LYS A 353 -3.70 -0.49 -25.08
N ALA A 354 -2.81 -0.27 -24.12
CA ALA A 354 -1.49 -0.89 -24.10
C ALA A 354 -1.57 -2.42 -24.06
N CYS A 355 -2.48 -2.98 -23.25
CA CYS A 355 -2.68 -4.43 -23.17
C CYS A 355 -3.41 -5.04 -24.39
N LYS A 356 -3.98 -4.20 -25.27
CA LYS A 356 -4.63 -4.65 -26.51
C LYS A 356 -3.67 -4.61 -27.70
N ASP A 357 -2.75 -3.65 -27.71
CA ASP A 357 -1.79 -3.46 -28.80
C ASP A 357 -0.43 -4.10 -28.46
N SER A 358 -0.13 -5.25 -29.08
CA SER A 358 1.13 -5.96 -28.85
C SER A 358 2.37 -5.22 -29.37
N GLN A 359 2.17 -4.18 -30.19
CA GLN A 359 3.26 -3.34 -30.70
C GLN A 359 3.62 -2.19 -29.77
N ASP A 360 2.84 -1.93 -28.70
CA ASP A 360 3.15 -0.87 -27.74
C ASP A 360 4.46 -1.15 -26.99
N GLU A 361 5.00 -0.08 -26.38
CA GLU A 361 6.20 -0.13 -25.57
C GLU A 361 6.05 -1.15 -24.43
N THR A 362 7.01 -2.06 -24.31
CA THR A 362 6.92 -3.15 -23.31
C THR A 362 6.76 -2.66 -21.87
N ALA A 363 7.28 -1.48 -21.54
CA ALA A 363 7.14 -0.88 -20.21
C ALA A 363 5.70 -0.44 -19.94
N ARG A 364 5.00 0.10 -20.94
CA ARG A 364 3.58 0.45 -20.85
C ARG A 364 2.71 -0.78 -20.73
N ILE A 365 2.97 -1.80 -21.56
CA ILE A 365 2.28 -3.11 -21.45
C ILE A 365 2.44 -3.68 -20.04
N PHE A 366 3.66 -3.66 -19.49
CA PHE A 366 3.91 -4.15 -18.13
C PHE A 366 3.12 -3.36 -17.07
N ALA A 367 3.13 -2.03 -17.14
CA ALA A 367 2.38 -1.18 -16.20
C ALA A 367 0.86 -1.44 -16.29
N GLY A 368 0.32 -1.56 -17.51
CA GLY A 368 -1.08 -1.89 -17.75
C GLY A 368 -1.46 -3.29 -17.26
N LEU A 369 -0.63 -4.30 -17.53
CA LEU A 369 -0.86 -5.67 -17.10
C LEU A 369 -0.88 -5.78 -15.58
N MET A 370 0.08 -5.16 -14.89
CA MET A 370 0.12 -5.20 -13.43
C MET A 370 -1.15 -4.60 -12.83
N LEU A 371 -1.59 -3.42 -13.29
CA LEU A 371 -2.80 -2.76 -12.79
C LEU A 371 -4.07 -3.59 -13.08
N LEU A 372 -4.31 -3.95 -14.34
CA LEU A 372 -5.54 -4.65 -14.74
C LEU A 372 -5.63 -6.04 -14.09
N SER A 373 -4.50 -6.74 -13.97
CA SER A 373 -4.48 -8.07 -13.35
C SER A 373 -4.65 -7.98 -11.83
N TYR A 374 -4.13 -6.93 -11.19
CA TYR A 374 -4.40 -6.67 -9.77
C TYR A 374 -5.89 -6.43 -9.55
N CYS A 375 -6.51 -5.56 -10.35
CA CYS A 375 -7.95 -5.38 -10.35
C CYS A 375 -8.70 -6.70 -10.62
N ALA A 376 -8.21 -7.58 -11.48
CA ALA A 376 -8.90 -8.84 -11.75
C ALA A 376 -8.87 -9.83 -10.56
N VAL A 377 -7.79 -9.84 -9.76
CA VAL A 377 -7.62 -10.85 -8.70
C VAL A 377 -7.91 -10.34 -7.28
N PHE A 378 -7.87 -9.03 -7.05
CA PHE A 378 -7.92 -8.45 -5.71
C PHE A 378 -9.18 -8.85 -4.93
N THR A 379 -10.35 -8.83 -5.57
CA THR A 379 -11.63 -9.20 -4.93
C THR A 379 -11.67 -10.66 -4.46
N ALA A 380 -10.92 -11.56 -5.09
CA ALA A 380 -10.83 -12.96 -4.64
C ALA A 380 -10.15 -13.09 -3.26
N LEU A 381 -9.32 -12.12 -2.88
CA LEU A 381 -8.62 -12.09 -1.58
C LEU A 381 -9.32 -11.19 -0.57
N ARG A 382 -9.98 -10.11 -1.02
CA ARG A 382 -10.66 -9.18 -0.15
C ARG A 382 -11.88 -8.59 -0.83
N ASN A 383 -13.06 -8.78 -0.24
CA ASN A 383 -14.34 -8.25 -0.73
C ASN A 383 -14.92 -7.12 0.14
N THR A 384 -14.24 -6.75 1.24
CA THR A 384 -14.64 -5.65 2.13
C THR A 384 -13.72 -4.46 1.95
N ASN A 385 -14.22 -3.28 2.33
CA ASN A 385 -13.55 -2.01 2.08
C ASN A 385 -12.97 -1.46 3.38
N SER A 386 -11.68 -1.15 3.38
CA SER A 386 -11.08 -0.25 4.37
C SER A 386 -9.87 0.40 3.73
N LEU A 387 -9.58 1.67 4.02
CA LEU A 387 -8.51 2.43 3.34
C LEU A 387 -7.15 1.71 3.39
N ARG A 388 -6.84 1.02 4.50
CA ARG A 388 -5.60 0.24 4.65
C ARG A 388 -5.41 -0.88 3.63
N TYR A 389 -6.48 -1.42 3.04
CA TYR A 389 -6.38 -2.48 2.02
C TYR A 389 -5.99 -1.94 0.65
N TYR A 390 -6.03 -0.62 0.46
CA TYR A 390 -5.78 0.03 -0.81
C TYR A 390 -4.37 0.61 -0.94
N VAL A 391 -3.49 0.47 0.07
CA VAL A 391 -2.13 1.04 0.02
C VAL A 391 -1.36 0.49 -1.19
N ALA A 392 -1.23 -0.83 -1.30
CA ALA A 392 -0.59 -1.46 -2.46
C ALA A 392 -1.34 -1.19 -3.79
N PHE A 393 -2.68 -1.14 -3.77
CA PHE A 393 -3.48 -0.87 -4.97
C PHE A 393 -3.26 0.56 -5.48
N PHE A 394 -3.34 1.56 -4.60
CA PHE A 394 -3.06 2.94 -4.93
C PHE A 394 -1.64 3.13 -5.45
N PHE A 395 -0.64 2.52 -4.80
CA PHE A 395 0.75 2.64 -5.24
C PHE A 395 0.99 2.01 -6.61
N LEU A 396 0.32 0.90 -6.91
CA LEU A 396 0.31 0.29 -8.24
C LEU A 396 -0.44 1.14 -9.27
N PHE A 397 -1.54 1.78 -8.86
CA PHE A 397 -2.25 2.74 -9.69
C PHE A 397 -1.36 3.94 -10.04
N VAL A 398 -0.59 4.47 -9.09
CA VAL A 398 0.39 5.55 -9.33
C VAL A 398 1.45 5.11 -10.35
N PHE A 399 1.96 3.88 -10.25
CA PHE A 399 2.89 3.33 -11.26
C PHE A 399 2.27 3.32 -12.65
N ALA A 400 1.05 2.78 -12.80
CA ALA A 400 0.36 2.78 -14.09
C ALA A 400 0.01 4.19 -14.58
N ALA A 401 -0.42 5.07 -13.69
CA ALA A 401 -0.74 6.46 -14.01
C ALA A 401 0.50 7.21 -14.53
N SER A 402 1.69 6.92 -14.01
CA SER A 402 2.94 7.50 -14.51
C SER A 402 3.19 7.20 -16.00
N ALA A 403 2.70 6.06 -16.50
CA ALA A 403 2.83 5.67 -17.90
C ALA A 403 1.76 6.27 -18.82
N PHE A 404 0.53 6.49 -18.31
CA PHE A 404 -0.64 6.80 -19.14
C PHE A 404 -1.23 8.20 -18.95
N LEU A 405 -1.15 8.76 -17.74
CA LEU A 405 -1.77 10.04 -17.42
C LEU A 405 -1.15 11.22 -18.18
N PRO A 406 0.18 11.33 -18.38
CA PRO A 406 0.76 12.45 -19.10
C PRO A 406 0.21 12.59 -20.54
N ALA A 407 0.17 11.49 -21.28
CA ALA A 407 -0.38 11.47 -22.64
C ALA A 407 -1.87 11.86 -22.66
N PHE A 408 -2.65 11.36 -21.70
CA PHE A 408 -4.05 11.75 -21.55
C PHE A 408 -4.22 13.26 -21.29
N LEU A 409 -3.41 13.86 -20.42
CA LEU A 409 -3.50 15.29 -20.11
C LEU A 409 -3.09 16.15 -21.30
N ARG A 410 -2.05 15.77 -22.06
CA ARG A 410 -1.63 16.51 -23.26
C ARG A 410 -2.72 16.58 -24.32
N ARG A 411 -3.42 15.47 -24.57
CA ARG A 411 -4.54 15.40 -25.54
C ARG A 411 -5.87 15.97 -25.02
N SER A 412 -6.02 16.16 -23.72
CA SER A 412 -7.25 16.63 -23.11
C SER A 412 -7.52 18.11 -23.40
N ALA A 413 -8.79 18.47 -23.53
CA ALA A 413 -9.21 19.86 -23.67
C ALA A 413 -8.79 20.69 -22.43
N SER A 414 -8.45 21.97 -22.64
CA SER A 414 -8.01 22.86 -21.57
C SER A 414 -8.98 22.96 -20.37
N PRO A 415 -10.32 22.98 -20.55
CA PRO A 415 -11.26 22.97 -19.42
C PRO A 415 -11.11 21.73 -18.53
N LEU A 416 -10.91 20.56 -19.13
CA LEU A 416 -10.74 19.32 -18.37
C LEU A 416 -9.41 19.34 -17.59
N ARG A 417 -8.32 19.78 -18.21
CA ARG A 417 -7.03 19.94 -17.51
C ARG A 417 -7.14 20.90 -16.32
N LEU A 418 -7.82 22.04 -16.52
CA LEU A 418 -8.02 23.02 -15.46
C LEU A 418 -8.87 22.44 -14.34
N PHE A 419 -9.94 21.71 -14.66
CA PHE A 419 -10.76 21.01 -13.67
C PHE A 419 -9.93 20.01 -12.85
N MET A 420 -9.13 19.17 -13.51
CA MET A 420 -8.26 18.19 -12.84
C MET A 420 -7.24 18.87 -11.91
N ALA A 421 -6.58 19.94 -12.39
CA ALA A 421 -5.61 20.69 -11.62
C ALA A 421 -6.27 21.40 -10.42
N ALA A 422 -7.41 22.06 -10.64
CA ALA A 422 -8.14 22.77 -9.59
C ALA A 422 -8.61 21.82 -8.48
N CYS A 423 -9.15 20.65 -8.83
CA CYS A 423 -9.57 19.65 -7.84
C CYS A 423 -8.37 19.11 -7.04
N ALA A 424 -7.27 18.75 -7.72
CA ALA A 424 -6.06 18.26 -7.06
C ALA A 424 -5.45 19.30 -6.11
N VAL A 425 -5.38 20.57 -6.54
CA VAL A 425 -4.89 21.66 -5.69
C VAL A 425 -5.83 21.94 -4.53
N ALA A 426 -7.14 21.98 -4.75
CA ALA A 426 -8.13 22.25 -3.71
C ALA A 426 -8.10 21.17 -2.62
N VAL A 427 -8.12 19.88 -3.00
CA VAL A 427 -8.09 18.78 -2.03
C VAL A 427 -6.75 18.70 -1.29
N SER A 428 -5.65 19.00 -1.98
CA SER A 428 -4.32 19.10 -1.38
C SER A 428 -4.26 20.23 -0.36
N LEU A 429 -4.77 21.42 -0.70
CA LEU A 429 -4.82 22.57 0.20
C LEU A 429 -5.63 22.27 1.46
N ILE A 430 -6.84 21.70 1.31
CA ILE A 430 -7.66 21.26 2.45
C ILE A 430 -6.85 20.29 3.32
N THR A 431 -6.22 19.29 2.70
CA THR A 431 -5.44 18.27 3.43
C THR A 431 -4.31 18.88 4.25
N TYR A 432 -3.50 19.75 3.65
CA TYR A 432 -2.35 20.34 4.34
C TYR A 432 -2.77 21.37 5.40
N ILE A 433 -3.85 22.13 5.17
CA ILE A 433 -4.44 23.02 6.19
C ILE A 433 -4.93 22.19 7.39
N GLU A 434 -5.74 21.16 7.16
CA GLU A 434 -6.27 20.30 8.22
C GLU A 434 -5.16 19.51 8.94
N THR A 435 -4.08 19.18 8.25
CA THR A 435 -2.91 18.53 8.88
C THR A 435 -2.15 19.50 9.78
N ALA A 436 -1.93 20.74 9.31
CA ALA A 436 -1.19 21.76 10.05
C ALA A 436 -2.01 22.32 11.23
N LEU A 437 -3.31 22.48 11.04
CA LEU A 437 -4.25 23.13 11.97
C LEU A 437 -5.52 22.28 12.15
N PRO A 438 -5.39 21.07 12.74
CA PRO A 438 -6.51 20.15 12.87
C PRO A 438 -7.64 20.77 13.69
N GLN A 439 -8.85 20.78 13.12
CA GLN A 439 -10.03 21.26 13.82
C GLN A 439 -10.74 20.08 14.51
N PRO A 440 -11.11 20.22 15.79
CA PRO A 440 -11.92 19.20 16.44
C PRO A 440 -13.32 19.19 15.82
N ARG A 441 -13.76 18.00 15.40
CA ARG A 441 -15.10 17.79 14.82
C ARG A 441 -15.75 16.55 15.44
N PRO A 442 -17.08 16.56 15.66
CA PRO A 442 -17.78 15.37 16.12
C PRO A 442 -17.53 14.19 15.18
N PRO A 443 -17.23 12.99 15.70
CA PRO A 443 -17.08 11.82 14.86
C PRO A 443 -18.42 11.33 14.32
N PHE A 444 -18.39 10.63 13.20
CA PHE A 444 -19.58 10.05 12.59
C PHE A 444 -19.27 8.73 11.87
N HIS A 445 -20.34 7.96 11.64
CA HIS A 445 -20.32 6.81 10.76
C HIS A 445 -20.52 7.22 9.31
N TYR A 446 -19.80 6.56 8.41
CA TYR A 446 -19.98 6.75 6.98
C TYR A 446 -19.71 5.45 6.25
N THR A 447 -20.34 5.27 5.10
CA THR A 447 -20.12 4.08 4.27
C THR A 447 -19.00 4.33 3.28
N GLN A 448 -18.04 3.41 3.22
CA GLN A 448 -16.99 3.33 2.22
C GLN A 448 -17.24 2.10 1.34
N GLY A 449 -17.82 2.30 0.16
CA GLY A 449 -18.21 1.17 -0.69
C GLY A 449 -19.34 0.38 -0.05
N TRP A 450 -19.06 -0.85 0.36
CA TRP A 450 -20.01 -1.76 1.03
C TRP A 450 -19.72 -1.95 2.52
N HIS A 451 -18.81 -1.15 3.09
CA HIS A 451 -18.41 -1.27 4.49
C HIS A 451 -18.69 0.03 5.25
N ASP A 452 -19.21 -0.10 6.46
CA ASP A 452 -19.36 1.02 7.37
C ASP A 452 -18.04 1.28 8.10
N GLU A 453 -17.61 2.53 8.06
CA GLU A 453 -16.41 3.03 8.72
C GLU A 453 -16.82 4.06 9.78
N ASN A 454 -15.88 4.36 10.68
CA ASN A 454 -16.10 5.26 11.81
C ASN A 454 -14.92 6.23 11.93
N SER A 455 -15.19 7.54 11.88
CA SER A 455 -14.14 8.55 12.03
C SER A 455 -13.65 8.72 13.47
N ALA A 456 -14.39 8.20 14.47
CA ALA A 456 -14.00 8.26 15.88
C ALA A 456 -12.63 7.62 16.16
N HIS A 457 -12.25 6.61 15.37
CA HIS A 457 -10.99 5.87 15.54
C HIS A 457 -9.73 6.71 15.27
N MET A 458 -9.88 7.92 14.72
CA MET A 458 -8.79 8.83 14.37
C MET A 458 -8.81 10.13 15.20
N ILE A 459 -9.66 10.23 16.23
CA ILE A 459 -9.70 11.39 17.13
C ILE A 459 -8.40 11.47 17.95
N ASP A 460 -7.86 12.67 18.13
CA ASP A 460 -6.71 12.87 18.99
C ASP A 460 -7.08 12.69 20.48
N THR A 461 -6.55 11.62 21.07
CA THR A 461 -6.74 11.28 22.48
C THR A 461 -5.64 11.85 23.39
N SER A 462 -4.67 12.61 22.86
CA SER A 462 -3.53 13.15 23.62
C SER A 462 -3.97 14.10 24.74
N ALA A 463 -4.96 14.95 24.48
CA ALA A 463 -5.50 15.89 25.45
C ALA A 463 -6.21 15.19 26.62
N LEU A 464 -6.99 14.13 26.32
CA LEU A 464 -7.59 13.28 27.34
C LEU A 464 -6.52 12.59 28.18
N ALA A 465 -5.50 12.01 27.54
CA ALA A 465 -4.40 11.35 28.21
C ALA A 465 -3.70 12.28 29.20
N ALA A 466 -3.43 13.53 28.79
CA ALA A 466 -2.86 14.57 29.66
C ALA A 466 -3.80 14.95 30.83
N ALA A 467 -5.12 15.02 30.60
CA ALA A 467 -6.09 15.32 31.64
C ALA A 467 -6.22 14.19 32.69
N LEU A 468 -6.22 12.93 32.26
CA LEU A 468 -6.23 11.76 33.13
C LEU A 468 -4.92 11.65 33.92
N SER A 469 -3.79 11.99 33.31
CA SER A 469 -2.47 11.99 33.96
C SER A 469 -2.40 12.98 35.12
N ARG A 470 -2.94 14.19 34.95
CA ARG A 470 -3.05 15.17 36.05
C ARG A 470 -3.89 14.67 37.23
N LYS A 471 -4.85 13.78 36.99
CA LYS A 471 -5.68 13.14 38.03
C LYS A 471 -5.05 11.87 38.61
N GLY A 472 -3.97 11.36 38.01
CA GLY A 472 -3.30 10.12 38.41
C GLY A 472 -4.07 8.85 38.04
N VAL A 473 -4.99 8.91 37.07
CA VAL A 473 -5.74 7.74 36.58
C VAL A 473 -4.82 6.90 35.69
N CYS A 474 -4.76 5.58 35.87
CA CYS A 474 -3.84 4.71 35.12
C CYS A 474 -4.42 3.34 34.76
N VAL A 475 -5.69 3.10 35.07
CA VAL A 475 -6.43 1.91 34.65
C VAL A 475 -7.53 2.36 33.70
N PHE A 476 -7.57 1.77 32.51
CA PHE A 476 -8.49 2.15 31.44
C PHE A 476 -9.37 0.96 31.06
N GLU A 477 -10.68 1.19 31.00
CA GLU A 477 -11.70 0.21 30.64
C GLU A 477 -12.58 0.80 29.53
N GLY A 478 -13.21 -0.03 28.69
CA GLY A 478 -14.11 0.43 27.62
C GLY A 478 -13.60 0.15 26.20
N ASP A 479 -13.84 1.09 25.28
CA ASP A 479 -13.57 0.93 23.85
C ASP A 479 -12.07 0.71 23.57
N PRO A 480 -11.65 -0.37 22.87
CA PRO A 480 -10.26 -0.61 22.50
C PRO A 480 -9.59 0.53 21.74
N PHE A 481 -10.33 1.27 20.91
CA PHE A 481 -9.85 2.43 20.16
C PHE A 481 -9.62 3.68 21.01
N LEU A 482 -10.02 3.64 22.28
CA LEU A 482 -9.69 4.65 23.28
C LEU A 482 -8.64 4.13 24.28
N VAL A 483 -8.83 2.89 24.74
CA VAL A 483 -7.98 2.24 25.76
C VAL A 483 -6.54 2.06 25.27
N ARG A 484 -6.33 1.47 24.08
CA ARG A 484 -4.97 1.19 23.58
C ARG A 484 -4.12 2.45 23.41
N PRO A 485 -4.63 3.54 22.79
CA PRO A 485 -3.90 4.81 22.73
C PRO A 485 -3.50 5.34 24.12
N LEU A 486 -4.42 5.31 25.09
CA LEU A 486 -4.14 5.74 26.47
C LEU A 486 -3.05 4.88 27.12
N GLU A 487 -3.14 3.55 27.00
CA GLU A 487 -2.10 2.64 27.48
C GLU A 487 -0.73 2.98 26.89
N PHE A 488 -0.66 3.24 25.58
CA PHE A 488 0.60 3.59 24.92
C PHE A 488 1.17 4.92 25.42
N TYR A 489 0.35 5.96 25.56
CA TYR A 489 0.81 7.25 26.10
C TYR A 489 1.42 7.11 27.49
N TYR A 490 0.79 6.32 28.37
CA TYR A 490 1.27 6.09 29.72
C TYR A 490 2.55 5.26 29.75
N ALA A 491 2.64 4.23 28.91
CA ALA A 491 3.85 3.42 28.78
C ALA A 491 5.03 4.26 28.27
N ALA A 492 4.80 5.09 27.26
CA ALA A 492 5.84 5.91 26.63
C ALA A 492 6.36 7.05 27.54
N ARG A 493 5.47 7.74 28.27
CA ARG A 493 5.83 8.92 29.10
C ARG A 493 6.07 8.63 30.58
N LYS A 494 5.76 7.42 31.07
CA LYS A 494 5.87 7.02 32.49
C LYS A 494 5.17 8.00 33.44
N TRP A 495 3.91 8.33 33.14
CA TRP A 495 3.13 9.25 33.97
C TRP A 495 2.78 8.67 35.35
N PRO A 496 2.56 9.54 36.37
CA PRO A 496 2.23 9.11 37.72
C PRO A 496 0.89 8.37 37.77
N CYS A 497 0.84 7.31 38.59
CA CYS A 497 -0.31 6.41 38.73
C CYS A 497 -0.73 6.35 40.20
N ARG A 498 -2.00 6.67 40.48
CA ARG A 498 -2.60 6.53 41.81
C ARG A 498 -3.40 5.23 41.85
N PRO A 499 -3.09 4.30 42.78
CA PRO A 499 -3.85 3.06 42.92
C PRO A 499 -5.34 3.33 43.14
N GLY A 500 -6.20 2.57 42.46
CA GLY A 500 -7.66 2.60 42.64
C GLY A 500 -8.43 3.58 41.73
N LEU A 501 -7.75 4.52 41.05
CA LEU A 501 -8.42 5.39 40.08
C LEU A 501 -8.52 4.72 38.70
N ARG A 502 -9.74 4.64 38.17
CA ARG A 502 -10.04 4.05 36.86
C ARG A 502 -10.77 5.05 35.98
N PHE A 503 -10.53 4.94 34.69
CA PHE A 503 -11.29 5.62 33.65
C PHE A 503 -12.01 4.57 32.82
N SER A 504 -13.32 4.74 32.67
CA SER A 504 -14.14 4.00 31.71
C SER A 504 -14.78 5.03 30.81
N GLY A 505 -14.67 4.85 29.50
CA GLY A 505 -15.29 5.76 28.55
C GLY A 505 -15.45 5.16 27.17
N GLU A 506 -16.35 5.76 26.40
CA GLU A 506 -16.66 5.41 25.02
C GLU A 506 -16.76 6.67 24.16
N TYR A 507 -16.56 6.53 22.85
CA TYR A 507 -16.74 7.65 21.93
C TYR A 507 -18.21 8.08 21.89
N CYS A 508 -18.43 9.38 21.92
CA CYS A 508 -19.74 10.00 22.02
C CYS A 508 -20.00 10.87 20.79
N GLN A 509 -20.76 10.33 19.84
CA GLN A 509 -21.11 11.02 18.59
C GLN A 509 -22.04 12.22 18.80
N ASN A 510 -22.83 12.19 19.88
CA ASN A 510 -23.80 13.24 20.21
C ASN A 510 -23.23 14.30 21.17
N CYS A 511 -21.95 14.20 21.53
CA CYS A 511 -21.32 15.17 22.41
C CYS A 511 -21.12 16.51 21.67
N GLN A 512 -21.57 17.59 22.29
CA GLN A 512 -21.53 18.93 21.70
C GLN A 512 -20.10 19.52 21.68
N GLU A 513 -19.24 19.05 22.58
CA GLU A 513 -17.89 19.59 22.77
C GLU A 513 -16.81 18.48 22.82
N PRO A 514 -15.57 18.78 22.39
CA PRO A 514 -14.43 17.88 22.54
C PRO A 514 -14.19 17.49 24.02
N PRO A 515 -13.68 16.29 24.31
CA PRO A 515 -13.02 15.35 23.40
C PRO A 515 -13.97 14.33 22.73
N TYR A 516 -15.30 14.54 22.79
CA TYR A 516 -16.30 13.62 22.24
C TYR A 516 -16.25 12.22 22.86
N ILE A 517 -16.09 12.16 24.19
CA ILE A 517 -15.99 10.93 24.98
C ILE A 517 -16.88 11.08 26.21
N LYS A 518 -17.63 10.03 26.55
CA LYS A 518 -18.56 9.99 27.70
C LYS A 518 -18.02 9.15 28.85
#